data_AF-A0A1T4SQU4-F1
#
_entry.id   AF-A0A1T4SQU4-F1
#
_cell.length_a   1.000
_cell.length_b   1.000
_cell.length_c   1.000
_cell.angle_alpha   90.00
_cell.angle_beta   90.00
_cell.angle_gamma   90.00
#
_symmetry.space_group_name_H-M   'P 1'
#
loop_
_entity.id
_entity.type
_entity.pdbx_description
1 polymer ?
#
loop_
_entity_poly.entity_id
_entity_poly.type
_entity_poly.pdbx_seq_one_letter_code
_entity_poly.pdbx_strand_id
1 'polypeptide(L)'
;MRAQVARRARTLILPTSARDLAPPPSPHDVDVPGEASASRLAFGPLPPGETLDPAAREAAGYANITRAAELQNQFLDRQREILHTGPDAFLNTTGRDALLGADDALARLEAARQETLDQAGTETQRRLLREALGAHRTVEYATVGDHIGRQTRAWRHATAAARLDQLHRQAALDHADPGAIEALHAASDSTFQELARTRPWTGAGAGILPEPGDTPSIWRIAIEAALGKFDYPSSIVLHARAGERIDPSERVLLDPLIAAAREHLAGQDYLNGLALPDTHDLDALEAAHQAATTQNESDWPDNPSQRATNQHFIDVAFGTRKREALKARAERDRAVTDWLAQPAPDGGPQTRRPPLTLWTKLDPQQQRETDIVLAQNAGGSPDAEHRAKADSRRGTAPNVEPPPGSPDYERATRELLPEVADPFSGLAHWLFGRGEPVRYRFDDIDTSSVRPEQFSEVQRILNEGKPGTYKIEGTKPFWAGNRFNSRFFVGNITLKMDGKLVLREDGSYSFEGKLSALPDRYRMYGGSHRKEIDEDVTRIGEALGSLGHRDYTVFILGEKPISSSGKHAR
;
A
#
# COMPACT_ATOMS: atom_id res chain seq x y z
N MET A 1 15.34 42.40 28.05
CA MET A 1 16.58 42.48 28.85
C MET A 1 17.53 41.39 28.39
N ARG A 2 18.41 41.70 27.43
CA ARG A 2 19.36 40.74 26.85
C ARG A 2 20.61 40.67 27.73
N ALA A 3 20.99 39.45 28.08
CA ALA A 3 22.10 39.13 28.95
C ALA A 3 23.44 39.50 28.32
N GLN A 4 24.20 40.28 29.08
CA GLN A 4 25.63 40.50 28.92
C GLN A 4 26.32 39.21 29.40
N VAL A 5 26.47 38.22 28.51
CA VAL A 5 27.21 36.98 28.83
C VAL A 5 28.68 37.32 28.92
N ALA A 6 29.18 37.29 30.15
CA ALA A 6 30.58 37.45 30.49
C ALA A 6 31.44 36.43 29.74
N ARG A 7 32.39 36.91 28.93
CA ARG A 7 33.56 36.13 28.52
C ARG A 7 34.41 35.85 29.78
N ARG A 8 34.05 34.82 30.55
CA ARG A 8 34.98 34.24 31.52
C ARG A 8 35.92 33.32 30.76
N ALA A 9 37.20 33.69 30.75
CA ALA A 9 38.27 32.84 30.26
C ALA A 9 38.18 31.48 30.98
N ARG A 10 38.22 30.38 30.22
CA ARG A 10 38.42 29.04 30.78
C ARG A 10 39.76 29.06 31.51
N THR A 11 39.74 29.13 32.83
CA THR A 11 40.93 28.91 33.66
C THR A 11 41.25 27.42 33.59
N LEU A 12 41.88 27.00 32.49
CA LEU A 12 42.64 25.76 32.52
C LEU A 12 43.80 26.00 33.49
N ILE A 13 44.09 25.04 34.36
CA ILE A 13 45.40 24.98 34.98
C ILE A 13 46.35 24.73 33.80
N LEU A 14 46.93 25.81 33.27
CA LEU A 14 47.83 25.73 32.14
C LEU A 14 48.99 24.83 32.57
N PRO A 15 49.27 23.72 31.85
CA PRO A 15 50.50 23.01 32.07
C PRO A 15 51.65 23.99 31.81
N THR A 16 52.73 23.85 32.59
CA THR A 16 53.99 24.55 32.33
C THR A 16 54.36 24.41 30.85
N SER A 17 54.74 25.52 30.22
CA SER A 17 54.96 25.61 28.77
C SER A 17 55.96 24.54 28.29
N ALA A 18 55.61 23.80 27.24
CA ALA A 18 56.43 22.74 26.64
C ALA A 18 57.76 23.22 26.00
N ARG A 19 58.08 24.52 26.04
CA ARG A 19 59.33 25.06 25.49
C ARG A 19 60.59 24.71 26.29
N ASP A 20 60.46 24.07 27.46
CA ASP A 20 61.58 23.60 28.28
C ASP A 20 61.65 22.07 28.45
N LEU A 21 60.97 21.28 27.61
CA LEU A 21 61.08 19.83 27.66
C LEU A 21 62.22 19.33 26.76
N ALA A 22 63.21 18.70 27.39
CA ALA A 22 64.28 17.94 26.71
C ALA A 22 63.68 16.82 25.82
N PRO A 23 64.35 16.43 24.72
CA PRO A 23 63.84 15.41 23.80
C PRO A 23 63.60 14.06 24.50
N PRO A 24 62.62 13.26 24.02
CA PRO A 24 62.32 11.98 24.65
C PRO A 24 63.50 11.00 24.49
N PRO A 25 63.85 10.23 25.53
CA PRO A 25 64.92 9.25 25.44
C PRO A 25 64.52 8.03 24.58
N SER A 26 65.50 7.47 23.88
CA SER A 26 65.35 6.25 23.08
C SER A 26 65.15 5.00 23.94
N PRO A 27 64.51 3.92 23.42
CA PRO A 27 63.94 2.83 24.24
C PRO A 27 64.93 1.81 24.86
N HIS A 28 66.22 2.11 24.99
CA HIS A 28 67.21 1.11 25.45
C HIS A 28 68.08 1.50 26.65
N ASP A 29 67.83 2.62 27.32
CA ASP A 29 68.50 2.93 28.59
C ASP A 29 67.45 3.27 29.66
N VAL A 30 67.03 2.26 30.43
CA VAL A 30 66.39 2.50 31.74
C VAL A 30 67.49 2.62 32.78
N ASP A 31 68.31 3.65 32.63
CA ASP A 31 69.11 4.16 33.74
C ASP A 31 68.19 5.09 34.52
N VAL A 32 67.86 4.72 35.75
CA VAL A 32 67.07 5.55 36.66
C VAL A 32 67.81 6.89 36.80
N PRO A 33 67.24 8.03 36.38
CA PRO A 33 67.97 9.30 36.43
C PRO A 33 68.45 9.57 37.85
N GLY A 34 69.72 9.99 37.99
CA GLY A 34 70.34 10.35 39.27
C GLY A 34 69.59 11.42 40.08
N GLU A 35 68.58 12.07 39.50
CA GLU A 35 67.68 13.02 40.16
C GLU A 35 66.75 12.36 41.20
N ALA A 36 66.36 11.09 41.01
CA ALA A 36 65.56 10.36 42.01
C ALA A 36 66.39 9.97 43.25
N SER A 37 67.70 9.79 43.10
CA SER A 37 68.62 9.46 44.19
C SER A 37 69.03 10.68 45.02
N ALA A 38 69.15 11.86 44.41
CA ALA A 38 69.37 13.11 45.15
C ALA A 38 68.17 13.49 46.04
N SER A 39 66.95 13.19 45.59
CA SER A 39 65.73 13.48 46.34
C SER A 39 65.61 12.64 47.63
N ARG A 40 66.07 11.38 47.64
CA ARG A 40 66.01 10.54 48.84
C ARG A 40 67.03 10.93 49.93
N LEU A 41 68.14 11.55 49.56
CA LEU A 41 69.17 11.98 50.52
C LEU A 41 68.86 13.35 51.15
N ALA A 42 67.99 14.16 50.53
CA ALA A 42 67.60 15.47 51.04
C ALA A 42 66.47 15.44 52.08
N PHE A 43 65.74 14.33 52.21
CA PHE A 43 64.65 14.16 53.19
C PHE A 43 65.01 13.18 54.31
N GLY A 44 66.16 13.40 54.96
CA GLY A 44 66.33 12.90 56.32
C GLY A 44 65.18 13.42 57.20
N PRO A 45 64.76 12.69 58.25
CA PRO A 45 63.65 13.11 59.10
C PRO A 45 63.94 14.51 59.65
N LEU A 46 63.23 15.51 59.12
CA LEU A 46 63.35 16.88 59.59
C LEU A 46 62.97 16.92 61.07
N PRO A 47 63.77 17.57 61.93
CA PRO A 47 63.39 17.82 63.32
C PRO A 47 62.03 18.53 63.37
N PRO A 48 61.16 18.18 64.33
CA PRO A 48 59.88 18.86 64.48
C PRO A 48 60.07 20.37 64.66
N GLY A 49 59.55 21.16 63.72
CA GLY A 49 59.60 22.63 63.73
C GLY A 49 60.46 23.26 62.64
N GLU A 50 61.26 22.48 61.90
CA GLU A 50 62.08 23.02 60.81
C GLU A 50 61.24 23.16 59.52
N THR A 51 61.18 24.37 58.96
CA THR A 51 60.45 24.63 57.72
C THR A 51 61.24 24.10 56.53
N LEU A 52 60.56 23.49 55.56
CA LEU A 52 61.15 23.11 54.28
C LEU A 52 61.93 24.28 53.65
N ASP A 53 63.09 23.97 53.08
CA ASP A 53 63.88 24.88 52.27
C ASP A 53 63.00 25.55 51.18
N PRO A 54 63.18 26.85 50.86
CA PRO A 54 62.38 27.52 49.83
C PRO A 54 62.29 26.76 48.50
N ALA A 55 63.37 26.12 48.04
CA ALA A 55 63.35 25.35 46.79
C ALA A 55 62.49 24.09 46.92
N ALA A 56 62.55 23.41 48.08
CA ALA A 56 61.68 22.26 48.35
C ALA A 56 60.20 22.66 48.45
N ARG A 57 59.88 23.85 49.00
CA ARG A 57 58.51 24.39 49.00
C ARG A 57 58.02 24.71 47.60
N GLU A 58 58.87 25.29 46.76
CA GLU A 58 58.55 25.58 45.36
C GLU A 58 58.30 24.29 44.57
N ALA A 59 59.20 23.31 44.68
CA ALA A 59 59.04 21.99 44.06
C ALA A 59 57.75 21.29 44.52
N ALA A 60 57.43 21.35 45.82
CA ALA A 60 56.17 20.82 46.35
C ALA A 60 54.94 21.59 45.79
N GLY A 61 55.08 22.90 45.54
CA GLY A 61 54.08 23.72 44.86
C GLY A 61 53.80 23.22 43.44
N TYR A 62 54.85 23.04 42.63
CA TYR A 62 54.72 22.52 41.27
C TYR A 62 54.13 21.11 41.25
N ALA A 63 54.59 20.21 42.14
CA ALA A 63 54.04 18.86 42.24
C ALA A 63 52.53 18.86 42.54
N ASN A 64 52.06 19.74 43.44
CA ASN A 64 50.65 19.90 43.73
C ASN A 64 49.84 20.43 42.52
N ILE A 65 50.40 21.37 41.75
CA ILE A 65 49.75 21.89 40.53
C ILE A 65 49.65 20.80 39.46
N THR A 66 50.75 20.10 39.19
CA THR A 66 50.79 19.00 38.22
C THR A 66 49.80 17.90 38.57
N ARG A 67 49.78 17.47 39.85
CA ARG A 67 48.83 16.44 40.29
C ARG A 67 47.38 16.88 40.19
N ALA A 68 47.07 18.16 40.50
CA ALA A 68 45.73 18.70 40.31
C ALA A 68 45.32 18.72 38.82
N ALA A 69 46.25 19.04 37.91
CA ALA A 69 45.99 19.00 36.47
C ALA A 69 45.74 17.57 35.95
N GLU A 70 46.48 16.58 36.44
CA GLU A 70 46.22 15.15 36.13
C GLU A 70 44.80 14.72 36.56
N LEU A 71 44.43 15.04 37.80
CA LEU A 71 43.10 14.74 38.34
C LEU A 71 41.99 15.46 37.56
N GLN A 72 42.23 16.70 37.13
CA GLN A 72 41.32 17.43 36.25
C GLN A 72 41.14 16.72 34.91
N ASN A 73 42.20 16.22 34.29
CA ASN A 73 42.11 15.49 33.01
C ASN A 73 41.31 14.19 33.17
N GLN A 74 41.51 13.45 34.26
CA GLN A 74 40.73 12.25 34.56
C GLN A 74 39.24 12.56 34.71
N PHE A 75 38.90 13.67 35.38
CA PHE A 75 37.52 14.15 35.46
C PHE A 75 36.95 14.47 34.07
N LEU A 76 37.72 15.14 33.21
CA LEU A 76 37.29 15.48 31.85
C LEU A 76 37.01 14.24 30.98
N ASP A 77 37.80 13.18 31.13
CA ASP A 77 37.57 11.93 30.42
C ASP A 77 36.29 11.24 30.89
N ARG A 78 36.03 11.20 32.21
CA ARG A 78 34.76 10.69 32.76
C ARG A 78 33.57 11.55 32.37
N GLN A 79 33.72 12.88 32.37
CA GLN A 79 32.69 13.79 31.88
C GLN A 79 32.36 13.49 30.41
N ARG A 80 33.38 13.27 29.57
CA ARG A 80 33.20 12.91 28.17
C ARG A 80 32.50 11.56 28.03
N GLU A 81 32.86 10.57 28.85
CA GLU A 81 32.17 9.28 28.87
C GLU A 81 30.69 9.42 29.24
N ILE A 82 30.38 10.15 30.31
CA ILE A 82 29.00 10.35 30.79
C ILE A 82 28.15 11.14 29.78
N LEU A 83 28.71 12.18 29.16
CA LEU A 83 27.93 13.07 28.28
C LEU A 83 27.97 12.67 26.81
N HIS A 84 29.07 12.15 26.29
CA HIS A 84 29.31 12.06 24.84
C HIS A 84 29.66 10.66 24.32
N THR A 85 30.56 9.93 24.97
CA THR A 85 31.21 8.75 24.35
C THR A 85 30.83 7.41 24.96
N GLY A 86 30.28 7.39 26.17
CA GLY A 86 29.84 6.16 26.82
C GLY A 86 28.63 5.53 26.09
N PRO A 87 28.40 4.21 26.28
CA PRO A 87 27.23 3.53 25.73
C PRO A 87 25.92 4.18 26.18
N ASP A 88 25.88 4.64 27.44
CA ASP A 88 24.77 5.34 28.07
C ASP A 88 25.03 6.85 28.15
N ALA A 89 25.76 7.41 27.17
CA ALA A 89 26.05 8.83 27.13
C ALA A 89 24.75 9.64 27.05
N PHE A 90 24.58 10.60 27.96
CA PHE A 90 23.33 11.35 28.08
C PHE A 90 22.94 12.07 26.78
N LEU A 91 23.90 12.62 26.04
CA LEU A 91 23.60 13.34 24.80
C LEU A 91 23.17 12.43 23.63
N ASN A 92 23.32 11.12 23.77
CA ASN A 92 22.80 10.13 22.81
C ASN A 92 21.34 9.75 23.10
N THR A 93 20.81 10.10 24.29
CA THR A 93 19.40 9.87 24.61
C THR A 93 18.50 10.83 23.83
N THR A 94 17.28 10.38 23.51
CA THR A 94 16.33 11.14 22.69
C THR A 94 14.94 11.16 23.31
N GLY A 95 14.13 12.15 22.91
CA GLY A 95 12.74 12.25 23.28
C GLY A 95 12.50 12.17 24.80
N ARG A 96 11.58 11.29 25.22
CA ARG A 96 11.21 11.10 26.63
C ARG A 96 12.38 10.63 27.50
N ASP A 97 13.25 9.76 26.99
CA ASP A 97 14.33 9.18 27.78
C ASP A 97 15.37 10.23 28.16
N ALA A 98 15.62 11.22 27.30
CA ALA A 98 16.47 12.37 27.61
C ALA A 98 15.91 13.26 28.73
N LEU A 99 14.58 13.35 28.85
CA LEU A 99 13.95 14.11 29.93
C LEU A 99 14.08 13.36 31.27
N LEU A 100 13.84 12.05 31.24
CA LEU A 100 13.88 11.20 32.44
C LEU A 100 15.30 10.91 32.93
N GLY A 101 16.28 10.82 32.01
CA GLY A 101 17.68 10.52 32.33
C GLY A 101 18.51 11.74 32.78
N ALA A 102 17.94 12.94 32.78
CA ALA A 102 18.66 14.18 33.10
C ALA A 102 19.23 14.19 34.53
N ASP A 103 18.41 13.82 35.51
CA ASP A 103 18.81 13.84 36.91
C ASP A 103 19.88 12.78 37.20
N ASP A 104 19.78 11.60 36.57
CA ASP A 104 20.80 10.55 36.66
C ASP A 104 22.14 11.01 36.06
N ALA A 105 22.12 11.64 34.88
CA ALA A 105 23.33 12.18 34.26
C ALA A 105 24.00 13.25 35.15
N LEU A 106 23.22 14.15 35.74
CA LEU A 106 23.73 15.16 36.67
C LEU A 106 24.28 14.52 37.96
N ALA A 107 23.63 13.48 38.49
CA ALA A 107 24.10 12.73 39.64
C ALA A 107 25.43 12.01 39.36
N ARG A 108 25.57 11.39 38.18
CA ARG A 108 26.82 10.75 37.73
C ARG A 108 27.97 11.75 37.58
N LEU A 109 27.69 12.94 37.04
CA LEU A 109 28.69 14.02 36.96
C LEU A 109 29.12 14.51 38.34
N GLU A 110 28.18 14.69 39.26
CA GLU A 110 28.46 15.12 40.63
C GLU A 110 29.25 14.04 41.40
N ALA A 111 28.93 12.76 41.21
CA ALA A 111 29.67 11.64 41.78
C ALA A 111 31.11 11.60 41.25
N ALA A 112 31.30 11.74 39.93
CA ALA A 112 32.63 11.82 39.32
C ALA A 112 33.45 12.99 39.88
N ARG A 113 32.81 14.16 40.07
CA ARG A 113 33.41 15.35 40.68
C ARG A 113 33.87 15.10 42.11
N GLN A 114 33.04 14.46 42.94
CA GLN A 114 33.35 14.17 44.33
C GLN A 114 34.51 13.17 44.43
N GLU A 115 34.51 12.12 43.62
CA GLU A 115 35.60 11.14 43.59
C GLU A 115 36.93 11.78 43.21
N THR A 116 36.96 12.69 42.23
CA THR A 116 38.17 13.45 41.86
C THR A 116 38.69 14.32 43.02
N LEU A 117 37.79 14.92 43.82
CA LEU A 117 38.17 15.72 44.99
C LEU A 117 38.71 14.86 46.14
N ASP A 118 38.17 13.65 46.30
CA ASP A 118 38.60 12.70 47.34
C ASP A 118 39.99 12.10 47.03
N GLN A 119 40.36 12.02 45.75
CA GLN A 119 41.69 11.60 45.30
C GLN A 119 42.79 12.67 45.51
N ALA A 120 42.43 13.90 45.90
CA ALA A 120 43.39 14.95 46.19
C ALA A 120 44.14 14.68 47.50
N GLY A 121 45.45 14.48 47.43
CA GLY A 121 46.30 14.13 48.57
C GLY A 121 46.62 15.29 49.51
N THR A 122 46.41 16.54 49.08
CA THR A 122 46.66 17.74 49.89
C THR A 122 45.52 18.76 49.77
N GLU A 123 45.36 19.63 50.78
CA GLU A 123 44.34 20.69 50.73
C GLU A 123 44.63 21.72 49.62
N THR A 124 45.91 21.95 49.29
CA THR A 124 46.30 22.80 48.15
C THR A 124 45.78 22.24 46.83
N GLN A 125 45.97 20.94 46.57
CA GLN A 125 45.42 20.26 45.39
C GLN A 125 43.89 20.36 45.36
N ARG A 126 43.24 20.08 46.50
CA ARG A 126 41.78 20.12 46.62
C ARG A 126 41.22 21.50 46.34
N ARG A 127 41.87 22.58 46.81
CA ARG A 127 41.49 23.97 46.52
C ARG A 127 41.56 24.29 45.03
N LEU A 128 42.67 23.94 44.36
CA LEU A 128 42.84 24.14 42.91
C LEU A 128 41.75 23.40 42.12
N LEU A 129 41.48 22.14 42.48
CA LEU A 129 40.44 21.32 41.85
C LEU A 129 39.03 21.89 42.06
N ARG A 130 38.66 22.33 43.28
CA ARG A 130 37.33 22.90 43.54
C ARG A 130 37.00 24.06 42.61
N GLU A 131 37.96 24.94 42.36
CA GLU A 131 37.79 26.09 41.46
C GLU A 131 37.60 25.63 40.00
N ALA A 132 38.51 24.78 39.50
CA ALA A 132 38.46 24.27 38.14
C ALA A 132 37.16 23.48 37.86
N LEU A 133 36.81 22.52 38.73
CA LEU A 133 35.62 21.68 38.60
C LEU A 133 34.32 22.49 38.76
N GLY A 134 34.32 23.56 39.55
CA GLY A 134 33.18 24.47 39.67
C GLY A 134 32.82 25.18 38.35
N ALA A 135 33.83 25.52 37.55
CA ALA A 135 33.61 26.10 36.22
C ALA A 135 33.00 25.06 35.25
N HIS A 136 33.46 23.81 35.30
CA HIS A 136 32.92 22.71 34.48
C HIS A 136 31.46 22.43 34.78
N ARG A 137 31.08 22.45 36.07
CA ARG A 137 29.68 22.27 36.50
C ARG A 137 28.72 23.24 35.80
N THR A 138 29.11 24.51 35.64
CA THR A 138 28.23 25.49 34.97
C THR A 138 27.99 25.12 33.50
N VAL A 139 29.03 24.64 32.81
CA VAL A 139 28.95 24.21 31.41
C VAL A 139 28.15 22.92 31.27
N GLU A 140 28.28 22.00 32.21
CA GLU A 140 27.53 20.73 32.24
C GLU A 140 26.03 20.96 32.38
N TYR A 141 25.62 21.77 33.36
CA TYR A 141 24.20 22.09 33.58
C TYR A 141 23.61 22.80 32.36
N ALA A 142 24.36 23.73 31.75
CA ALA A 142 23.92 24.38 30.51
C ALA A 142 23.80 23.36 29.35
N THR A 143 24.77 22.46 29.20
CA THR A 143 24.79 21.43 28.16
C THR A 143 23.62 20.45 28.30
N VAL A 144 23.39 19.96 29.52
CA VAL A 144 22.27 19.07 29.86
C VAL A 144 20.94 19.80 29.65
N GLY A 145 20.80 21.03 30.16
CA GLY A 145 19.60 21.85 30.00
C GLY A 145 19.27 22.15 28.53
N ASP A 146 20.25 22.50 27.71
CA ASP A 146 20.08 22.73 26.28
C ASP A 146 19.64 21.45 25.54
N HIS A 147 20.22 20.31 25.90
CA HIS A 147 19.82 19.01 25.34
C HIS A 147 18.38 18.65 25.71
N ILE A 148 18.01 18.75 26.98
CA ILE A 148 16.64 18.54 27.46
C ILE A 148 15.67 19.46 26.71
N GLY A 149 16.03 20.74 26.54
CA GLY A 149 15.20 21.69 25.81
C GLY A 149 14.97 21.29 24.34
N ARG A 150 16.02 20.82 23.66
CA ARG A 150 15.89 20.29 22.28
C ARG A 150 15.04 19.02 22.24
N GLN A 151 15.30 18.07 23.11
CA GLN A 151 14.60 16.77 23.14
C GLN A 151 13.13 16.92 23.57
N THR A 152 12.82 17.85 24.47
CA THR A 152 11.43 18.18 24.87
C THR A 152 10.63 18.69 23.67
N ARG A 153 11.20 19.59 22.85
CA ARG A 153 10.54 20.07 21.64
C ARG A 153 10.36 18.96 20.61
N ALA A 154 11.39 18.16 20.37
CA ALA A 154 11.33 17.03 19.45
C ALA A 154 10.27 16.01 19.88
N TRP A 155 10.19 15.68 21.17
CA TRP A 155 9.20 14.75 21.70
C TRP A 155 7.77 15.29 21.60
N ARG A 156 7.53 16.56 21.95
CA ARG A 156 6.22 17.21 21.81
C ARG A 156 5.78 17.25 20.35
N HIS A 157 6.69 17.58 19.42
CA HIS A 157 6.43 17.54 17.99
C HIS A 157 6.02 16.13 17.53
N ALA A 158 6.80 15.11 17.89
CA ALA A 158 6.50 13.72 17.53
C ALA A 158 5.15 13.25 18.11
N THR A 159 4.84 13.63 19.35
CA THR A 159 3.57 13.30 20.00
C THR A 159 2.38 13.96 19.30
N ALA A 160 2.51 15.24 18.94
CA ALA A 160 1.47 15.95 18.19
C ALA A 160 1.28 15.37 16.79
N ALA A 161 2.36 15.03 16.08
CA ALA A 161 2.29 14.38 14.77
C ALA A 161 1.58 13.02 14.84
N ALA A 162 1.92 12.18 15.82
CA ALA A 162 1.26 10.89 16.04
C ALA A 162 -0.23 11.04 16.37
N ARG A 163 -0.60 12.06 17.16
CA ARG A 163 -2.00 12.38 17.46
C ARG A 163 -2.76 12.79 16.20
N LEU A 164 -2.18 13.65 15.36
CA LEU A 164 -2.81 14.07 14.10
C LEU A 164 -3.06 12.89 13.17
N ASP A 165 -2.08 12.01 13.03
CA ASP A 165 -2.19 10.77 12.25
C ASP A 165 -3.31 9.83 12.79
N GLN A 166 -3.47 9.74 14.11
CA GLN A 166 -4.62 9.04 14.69
C GLN A 166 -5.95 9.72 14.36
N LEU A 167 -6.03 11.05 14.41
CA LEU A 167 -7.24 11.80 14.04
C LEU A 167 -7.59 11.58 12.56
N HIS A 168 -6.60 11.55 11.65
CA HIS A 168 -6.82 11.23 10.23
C HIS A 168 -7.40 9.82 10.04
N ARG A 169 -6.83 8.81 10.71
CA ARG A 169 -7.38 7.45 10.66
C ARG A 169 -8.82 7.39 11.17
N GLN A 170 -9.11 8.08 12.27
CA GLN A 170 -10.45 8.11 12.84
C GLN A 170 -11.42 8.82 11.89
N ALA A 171 -11.02 9.92 11.25
CA ALA A 171 -11.84 10.62 10.27
C ALA A 171 -12.19 9.75 9.07
N ALA A 172 -11.26 8.93 8.59
CA ALA A 172 -11.53 7.97 7.53
C ALA A 172 -12.51 6.85 7.95
N LEU A 173 -12.51 6.45 9.22
CA LEU A 173 -13.47 5.49 9.76
C LEU A 173 -14.85 6.13 9.93
N ASP A 174 -14.92 7.32 10.50
CA ASP A 174 -16.15 8.03 10.88
C ASP A 174 -16.72 8.93 9.78
N HIS A 175 -16.28 8.77 8.52
CA HIS A 175 -16.73 9.57 7.36
C HIS A 175 -18.27 9.62 7.19
N ALA A 176 -19.00 8.63 7.69
CA ALA A 176 -20.47 8.61 7.64
C ALA A 176 -21.15 9.46 8.73
N ASP A 177 -20.41 9.97 9.73
CA ASP A 177 -20.91 10.83 10.80
C ASP A 177 -20.30 12.24 10.70
N PRO A 178 -20.98 13.20 10.06
CA PRO A 178 -20.49 14.57 9.95
C PRO A 178 -20.25 15.26 11.31
N GLY A 179 -20.98 14.89 12.36
CA GLY A 179 -20.78 15.44 13.70
C GLY A 179 -19.46 14.96 14.32
N ALA A 180 -19.10 13.69 14.10
CA ALA A 180 -17.79 13.17 14.49
C ALA A 180 -16.65 13.87 13.73
N ILE A 181 -16.81 14.11 12.43
CA ILE A 181 -15.82 14.83 11.62
C ILE A 181 -15.60 16.27 12.12
N GLU A 182 -16.67 16.98 12.50
CA GLU A 182 -16.57 18.31 13.11
C GLU A 182 -15.76 18.29 14.42
N ALA A 183 -16.01 17.31 15.29
CA ALA A 183 -15.28 17.15 16.54
C ALA A 183 -13.80 16.80 16.32
N LEU A 184 -13.50 15.93 15.34
CA LEU A 184 -12.14 15.57 14.96
C LEU A 184 -11.38 16.75 14.36
N HIS A 185 -12.05 17.57 13.54
CA HIS A 185 -11.46 18.78 12.98
C HIS A 185 -11.06 19.78 14.08
N ALA A 186 -11.95 20.05 15.03
CA ALA A 186 -11.63 20.91 16.18
C ALA A 186 -10.47 20.35 17.02
N ALA A 187 -10.38 19.02 17.19
CA ALA A 187 -9.24 18.38 17.85
C ALA A 187 -7.93 18.54 17.06
N SER A 188 -8.01 18.51 15.72
CA SER A 188 -6.85 18.69 14.84
C SER A 188 -6.26 20.10 14.92
N ASP A 189 -7.09 21.14 15.06
CA ASP A 189 -6.63 22.54 15.18
C ASP A 189 -5.67 22.73 16.36
N SER A 190 -6.01 22.15 17.51
CA SER A 190 -5.14 22.18 18.70
C SER A 190 -3.80 21.45 18.47
N THR A 191 -3.83 20.40 17.65
CA THR A 191 -2.66 19.59 17.32
C THR A 191 -1.76 20.31 16.32
N PHE A 192 -2.33 20.99 15.32
CA PHE A 192 -1.60 21.85 14.39
C PHE A 192 -0.94 23.03 15.10
N GLN A 193 -1.62 23.67 16.06
CA GLN A 193 -1.02 24.72 16.87
C GLN A 193 0.19 24.22 17.66
N GLU A 194 0.12 23.00 18.19
CA GLU A 194 1.23 22.39 18.93
C GLU A 194 2.41 22.01 18.00
N LEU A 195 2.13 21.50 16.80
CA LEU A 195 3.16 21.28 15.77
C LEU A 195 3.84 22.59 15.38
N ALA A 196 3.08 23.66 15.19
CA ALA A 196 3.61 24.98 14.86
C ALA A 196 4.52 25.53 15.97
N ARG A 197 4.16 25.34 17.25
CA ARG A 197 4.95 25.78 18.42
C ARG A 197 6.24 25.00 18.63
N THR A 198 6.24 23.71 18.28
CA THR A 198 7.36 22.80 18.56
C THR A 198 8.38 22.73 17.43
N ARG A 199 8.07 23.34 16.28
CA ARG A 199 8.94 23.34 15.12
C ARG A 199 10.30 24.00 15.43
N PRO A 200 11.42 23.35 15.06
CA PRO A 200 12.74 23.92 15.26
C PRO A 200 12.87 25.26 14.53
N TRP A 201 13.32 26.31 15.23
CA TRP A 201 13.74 27.55 14.58
C TRP A 201 15.08 27.28 13.87
N THR A 202 15.03 26.93 12.59
CA THR A 202 16.21 26.86 11.72
C THR A 202 16.48 28.27 11.19
N GLY A 203 17.47 28.99 11.75
CA GLY A 203 17.72 30.40 11.44
C GLY A 203 18.00 30.73 9.96
N ALA A 204 17.77 32.01 9.61
CA ALA A 204 18.15 32.81 8.43
C ALA A 204 17.96 32.26 6.99
N GLY A 205 17.63 31.00 6.80
CA GLY A 205 17.18 30.42 5.53
C GLY A 205 15.88 29.67 5.77
N ALA A 206 14.87 30.39 6.28
CA ALA A 206 13.57 29.87 6.68
C ALA A 206 13.00 28.98 5.57
N GLY A 207 13.18 27.67 5.73
CA GLY A 207 12.44 26.67 4.98
C GLY A 207 10.98 27.05 5.14
N ILE A 208 10.36 27.32 3.99
CA ILE A 208 8.96 27.67 3.80
C ILE A 208 8.16 26.88 4.85
N LEU A 209 7.32 27.57 5.63
CA LEU A 209 6.33 26.84 6.43
C LEU A 209 5.71 25.81 5.48
N PRO A 210 5.53 24.49 5.81
CA PRO A 210 4.88 23.61 4.87
C PRO A 210 3.63 24.36 4.44
N GLU A 211 3.57 24.64 3.13
CA GLU A 211 2.60 25.58 2.63
C GLU A 211 1.24 25.07 3.11
N PRO A 212 0.33 25.94 3.57
CA PRO A 212 -1.04 25.53 3.84
C PRO A 212 -1.51 24.62 2.69
N GLY A 213 -1.72 23.33 2.97
CA GLY A 213 -1.96 22.29 1.94
C GLY A 213 -1.07 21.04 1.97
N ASP A 214 0.12 21.06 2.60
CA ASP A 214 1.00 19.87 2.62
C ASP A 214 0.44 18.71 3.47
N THR A 215 -0.40 19.01 4.46
CA THR A 215 -1.07 18.00 5.27
C THR A 215 -2.57 18.08 5.02
N PRO A 216 -3.22 16.99 4.57
CA PRO A 216 -4.63 17.02 4.25
C PRO A 216 -5.46 17.32 5.51
N SER A 217 -6.51 18.12 5.35
CA SER A 217 -7.44 18.40 6.44
C SER A 217 -8.25 17.16 6.85
N ILE A 218 -8.78 17.17 8.07
CA ILE A 218 -9.70 16.13 8.56
C ILE A 218 -10.91 15.97 7.61
N TRP A 219 -11.41 17.08 7.06
CA TRP A 219 -12.51 17.07 6.10
C TRP A 219 -12.13 16.35 4.81
N ARG A 220 -10.96 16.68 4.24
CA ARG A 220 -10.48 16.04 3.02
C ARG A 220 -10.35 14.53 3.20
N ILE A 221 -9.71 14.08 4.28
CA ILE A 221 -9.53 12.65 4.57
C ILE A 221 -10.89 11.93 4.68
N ALA A 222 -11.87 12.52 5.36
CA ALA A 222 -13.20 11.94 5.49
C ALA A 222 -13.95 11.88 4.14
N ILE A 223 -13.87 12.94 3.33
CA ILE A 223 -14.49 13.00 2.00
C ILE A 223 -13.87 11.97 1.06
N GLU A 224 -12.54 11.88 1.02
CA GLU A 224 -11.81 10.89 0.20
C GLU A 224 -12.16 9.46 0.65
N ALA A 225 -12.26 9.21 1.96
CA ALA A 225 -12.66 7.90 2.48
C ALA A 225 -14.10 7.53 2.10
N ALA A 226 -15.03 8.49 2.14
CA ALA A 226 -16.42 8.28 1.69
C ALA A 226 -16.48 7.98 0.19
N LEU A 227 -15.77 8.76 -0.63
CA LEU A 227 -15.66 8.54 -2.08
C LEU A 227 -15.05 7.18 -2.41
N GLY A 228 -13.98 6.79 -1.72
CA GLY A 228 -13.30 5.49 -1.93
C GLY A 228 -14.16 4.27 -1.55
N LYS A 229 -15.17 4.46 -0.70
CA LYS A 229 -16.17 3.44 -0.35
C LYS A 229 -17.45 3.54 -1.16
N PHE A 230 -17.50 4.43 -2.16
CA PHE A 230 -18.69 4.75 -2.94
C PHE A 230 -19.88 5.24 -2.10
N ASP A 231 -19.62 5.79 -0.91
CA ASP A 231 -20.62 6.46 -0.07
C ASP A 231 -20.79 7.91 -0.54
N TYR A 232 -21.36 8.07 -1.73
CA TYR A 232 -21.60 9.35 -2.37
C TYR A 232 -22.50 10.29 -1.54
N PRO A 233 -23.57 9.82 -0.87
CA PRO A 233 -24.37 10.69 -0.03
C PRO A 233 -23.54 11.34 1.09
N SER A 234 -22.74 10.54 1.80
CA SER A 234 -21.87 11.08 2.86
C SER A 234 -20.81 12.02 2.32
N SER A 235 -20.14 11.69 1.20
CA SER A 235 -19.10 12.56 0.63
C SER A 235 -19.65 13.94 0.23
N ILE A 236 -20.84 13.99 -0.36
CA ILE A 236 -21.53 15.24 -0.75
C ILE A 236 -21.91 16.06 0.49
N VAL A 237 -22.48 15.42 1.52
CA VAL A 237 -22.86 16.08 2.77
C VAL A 237 -21.63 16.63 3.49
N LEU A 238 -20.57 15.84 3.60
CA LEU A 238 -19.31 16.26 4.21
C LEU A 238 -18.70 17.44 3.44
N HIS A 239 -18.65 17.38 2.11
CA HIS A 239 -18.11 18.46 1.29
C HIS A 239 -18.91 19.77 1.46
N ALA A 240 -20.24 19.68 1.45
CA ALA A 240 -21.10 20.83 1.69
C ALA A 240 -20.92 21.43 3.10
N ARG A 241 -20.74 20.58 4.13
CA ARG A 241 -20.48 21.02 5.50
C ARG A 241 -19.08 21.56 5.70
N ALA A 242 -18.09 21.00 5.03
CA ALA A 242 -16.73 21.49 5.08
C ALA A 242 -16.72 22.96 4.66
N GLY A 243 -17.34 23.31 3.53
CA GLY A 243 -17.53 24.70 3.10
C GLY A 243 -16.23 25.50 3.22
N GLU A 244 -16.26 26.65 3.87
CA GLU A 244 -15.09 27.51 4.11
C GLU A 244 -14.08 26.99 5.14
N ARG A 245 -14.29 25.80 5.72
CA ARG A 245 -13.35 25.16 6.66
C ARG A 245 -12.29 24.30 5.97
N ILE A 246 -12.48 24.00 4.68
CA ILE A 246 -11.48 23.30 3.88
C ILE A 246 -10.58 24.30 3.15
N ASP A 247 -9.30 23.98 3.01
CA ASP A 247 -8.38 24.83 2.28
C ASP A 247 -8.82 24.99 0.80
N PRO A 248 -8.71 26.18 0.19
CA PRO A 248 -9.10 26.37 -1.20
C PRO A 248 -8.40 25.42 -2.17
N SER A 249 -7.14 25.06 -1.92
CA SER A 249 -6.40 24.10 -2.76
C SER A 249 -7.00 22.70 -2.67
N GLU A 250 -7.46 22.27 -1.50
CA GLU A 250 -8.17 21.01 -1.32
C GLU A 250 -9.54 21.04 -1.98
N ARG A 251 -10.26 22.16 -1.90
CA ARG A 251 -11.56 22.33 -2.57
C ARG A 251 -11.44 22.16 -4.08
N VAL A 252 -10.42 22.76 -4.69
CA VAL A 252 -10.13 22.59 -6.13
C VAL A 252 -9.93 21.12 -6.51
N LEU A 253 -9.33 20.32 -5.63
CA LEU A 253 -9.14 18.88 -5.84
C LEU A 253 -10.43 18.08 -5.64
N LEU A 254 -11.28 18.45 -4.67
CA LEU A 254 -12.49 17.70 -4.32
C LEU A 254 -13.71 18.06 -5.17
N ASP A 255 -13.84 19.31 -5.64
CA ASP A 255 -15.02 19.79 -6.38
C ASP A 255 -15.37 18.90 -7.59
N PRO A 256 -14.42 18.51 -8.48
CA PRO A 256 -14.72 17.62 -9.60
C PRO A 256 -15.18 16.23 -9.16
N LEU A 257 -14.64 15.71 -8.05
CA LEU A 257 -15.00 14.39 -7.52
C LEU A 257 -16.40 14.39 -6.93
N ILE A 258 -16.76 15.47 -6.24
CA ILE A 258 -18.08 15.65 -5.66
C ILE A 258 -19.11 15.92 -6.76
N ALA A 259 -18.75 16.61 -7.84
CA ALA A 259 -19.59 16.72 -9.02
C ALA A 259 -19.88 15.35 -9.63
N ALA A 260 -18.84 14.52 -9.85
CA ALA A 260 -19.02 13.16 -10.36
C ALA A 260 -19.86 12.28 -9.41
N ALA A 261 -19.68 12.41 -8.09
CA ALA A 261 -20.49 11.71 -7.10
C ALA A 261 -21.98 12.10 -7.17
N ARG A 262 -22.28 13.39 -7.38
CA ARG A 262 -23.64 13.88 -7.59
C ARG A 262 -24.24 13.33 -8.89
N GLU A 263 -23.46 13.34 -9.97
CA GLU A 263 -23.92 12.80 -11.26
C GLU A 263 -24.22 11.30 -11.16
N HIS A 264 -23.38 10.56 -10.45
CA HIS A 264 -23.58 9.13 -10.21
C HIS A 264 -24.87 8.86 -9.40
N LEU A 265 -25.10 9.58 -8.30
CA LEU A 265 -26.35 9.45 -7.53
C LEU A 265 -27.57 9.82 -8.37
N ALA A 266 -27.51 10.91 -9.12
CA ALA A 266 -28.58 11.31 -10.02
C ALA A 266 -28.87 10.23 -11.08
N GLY A 267 -27.83 9.55 -11.58
CA GLY A 267 -27.99 8.44 -12.52
C GLY A 267 -28.60 7.19 -11.90
N GLN A 268 -28.27 6.88 -10.64
CA GLN A 268 -28.93 5.81 -9.89
C GLN A 268 -30.41 6.13 -9.64
N ASP A 269 -30.72 7.34 -9.20
CA ASP A 269 -32.09 7.80 -8.99
C ASP A 269 -32.88 7.80 -10.30
N TYR A 270 -32.25 8.23 -11.39
CA TYR A 270 -32.83 8.18 -12.73
C TYR A 270 -33.15 6.74 -13.14
N LEU A 271 -32.21 5.79 -12.99
CA LEU A 271 -32.45 4.38 -13.27
C LEU A 271 -33.56 3.79 -12.40
N ASN A 272 -33.63 4.17 -11.13
CA ASN A 272 -34.71 3.73 -10.22
C ASN A 272 -36.08 4.28 -10.65
N GLY A 273 -36.11 5.46 -11.28
CA GLY A 273 -37.30 6.04 -11.89
C GLY A 273 -37.72 5.37 -13.20
N LEU A 274 -36.78 4.70 -13.88
CA LEU A 274 -37.09 3.89 -15.07
C LEU A 274 -37.80 2.59 -14.63
N ALA A 275 -39.03 2.41 -15.07
CA ALA A 275 -39.76 1.17 -14.86
C ALA A 275 -39.15 0.05 -15.74
N LEU A 276 -38.10 -0.61 -15.23
CA LEU A 276 -37.50 -1.76 -15.90
C LEU A 276 -38.54 -2.87 -16.04
N PRO A 277 -38.85 -3.33 -17.27
CA PRO A 277 -39.88 -4.33 -17.47
C PRO A 277 -39.47 -5.67 -16.85
N ASP A 278 -40.36 -6.24 -16.03
CA ASP A 278 -40.18 -7.57 -15.46
C ASP A 278 -40.60 -8.64 -16.48
N THR A 279 -39.80 -8.78 -17.54
CA THR A 279 -40.06 -9.71 -18.64
C THR A 279 -38.79 -10.46 -19.04
N HIS A 280 -38.97 -11.69 -19.52
CA HIS A 280 -37.91 -12.50 -20.13
C HIS A 280 -37.98 -12.49 -21.66
N ASP A 281 -38.89 -11.69 -22.22
CA ASP A 281 -38.98 -11.45 -23.66
C ASP A 281 -37.85 -10.50 -24.09
N LEU A 282 -36.95 -11.00 -24.94
CA LEU A 282 -35.77 -10.27 -25.39
C LEU A 282 -36.16 -9.07 -26.27
N ASP A 283 -37.22 -9.18 -27.06
CA ASP A 283 -37.65 -8.10 -27.95
C ASP A 283 -38.29 -6.97 -27.13
N ALA A 284 -39.07 -7.32 -26.11
CA ALA A 284 -39.60 -6.35 -25.16
C ALA A 284 -38.49 -5.65 -24.35
N LEU A 285 -37.46 -6.39 -23.93
CA LEU A 285 -36.29 -5.83 -23.24
C LEU A 285 -35.49 -4.88 -24.16
N GLU A 286 -35.32 -5.22 -25.44
CA GLU A 286 -34.65 -4.37 -26.43
C GLU A 286 -35.45 -3.09 -26.69
N ALA A 287 -36.76 -3.19 -26.90
CA ALA A 287 -37.62 -2.03 -27.11
C ALA A 287 -37.62 -1.08 -25.90
N ALA A 288 -37.69 -1.62 -24.69
CA ALA A 288 -37.61 -0.83 -23.45
C ALA A 288 -36.23 -0.20 -23.25
N HIS A 289 -35.15 -0.89 -23.63
CA HIS A 289 -33.79 -0.32 -23.61
C HIS A 289 -33.69 0.88 -24.55
N GLN A 290 -34.16 0.76 -25.79
CA GLN A 290 -34.17 1.86 -26.76
C GLN A 290 -35.01 3.04 -26.27
N ALA A 291 -36.20 2.78 -25.70
CA ALA A 291 -37.04 3.81 -25.12
C ALA A 291 -36.36 4.56 -23.97
N ALA A 292 -35.68 3.84 -23.06
CA ALA A 292 -34.93 4.44 -21.96
C ALA A 292 -33.76 5.31 -22.46
N THR A 293 -33.05 4.87 -23.50
CA THR A 293 -31.98 5.63 -24.15
C THR A 293 -32.52 6.93 -24.76
N THR A 294 -33.61 6.86 -25.53
CA THR A 294 -34.25 8.06 -26.11
C THR A 294 -34.76 9.01 -25.02
N GLN A 295 -35.32 8.47 -23.94
CA GLN A 295 -35.75 9.29 -22.80
C GLN A 295 -34.55 10.00 -22.15
N ASN A 296 -33.43 9.31 -21.96
CA ASN A 296 -32.21 9.89 -21.39
C ASN A 296 -31.67 11.05 -22.26
N GLU A 297 -31.70 10.90 -23.59
CA GLU A 297 -31.34 11.98 -24.52
C GLU A 297 -32.26 13.20 -24.38
N SER A 298 -33.56 12.97 -24.18
CA SER A 298 -34.57 14.02 -24.03
C SER A 298 -34.53 14.72 -22.67
N ASP A 299 -34.29 13.98 -21.59
CA ASP A 299 -34.33 14.51 -20.22
C ASP A 299 -33.06 15.31 -19.88
N TRP A 300 -31.94 15.02 -20.56
CA TRP A 300 -30.65 15.67 -20.35
C TRP A 300 -30.03 16.22 -21.63
N PRO A 301 -30.68 17.16 -22.34
CA PRO A 301 -30.22 17.66 -23.62
C PRO A 301 -28.88 18.44 -23.49
N ASP A 302 -28.77 19.24 -22.44
CA ASP A 302 -27.67 20.19 -22.23
C ASP A 302 -26.59 19.69 -21.25
N ASN A 303 -26.71 18.46 -20.74
CA ASN A 303 -25.73 17.87 -19.83
C ASN A 303 -25.18 16.55 -20.39
N PRO A 304 -24.15 16.61 -21.27
CA PRO A 304 -23.58 15.42 -21.90
C PRO A 304 -22.96 14.45 -20.88
N SER A 305 -22.34 14.95 -19.80
CA SER A 305 -21.72 14.11 -18.75
C SER A 305 -22.77 13.28 -18.01
N GLN A 306 -23.84 13.94 -17.55
CA GLN A 306 -24.95 13.23 -16.90
C GLN A 306 -25.63 12.24 -17.84
N ARG A 307 -25.85 12.62 -19.10
CA ARG A 307 -26.45 11.74 -20.10
C ARG A 307 -25.59 10.49 -20.32
N ALA A 308 -24.27 10.62 -20.40
CA ALA A 308 -23.36 9.48 -20.53
C ALA A 308 -23.42 8.57 -19.29
N THR A 309 -23.42 9.17 -18.09
CA THR A 309 -23.56 8.46 -16.81
C THR A 309 -24.88 7.67 -16.73
N ASN A 310 -25.99 8.29 -17.07
CA ASN A 310 -27.31 7.64 -17.13
C ASN A 310 -27.32 6.51 -18.16
N GLN A 311 -26.72 6.75 -19.34
CA GLN A 311 -26.67 5.74 -20.40
C GLN A 311 -25.92 4.50 -19.94
N HIS A 312 -24.81 4.68 -19.23
CA HIS A 312 -24.08 3.58 -18.62
C HIS A 312 -24.96 2.73 -17.69
N PHE A 313 -25.72 3.36 -16.79
CA PHE A 313 -26.64 2.67 -15.90
C PHE A 313 -27.74 1.91 -16.65
N ILE A 314 -28.34 2.54 -17.67
CA ILE A 314 -29.32 1.92 -18.56
C ILE A 314 -28.72 0.66 -19.19
N ASP A 315 -27.56 0.78 -19.84
CA ASP A 315 -26.92 -0.32 -20.57
C ASP A 315 -26.58 -1.49 -19.66
N VAL A 316 -26.05 -1.22 -18.46
CA VAL A 316 -25.71 -2.26 -17.46
C VAL A 316 -26.97 -2.97 -16.96
N ALA A 317 -28.03 -2.23 -16.64
CA ALA A 317 -29.28 -2.79 -16.14
C ALA A 317 -29.95 -3.67 -17.21
N PHE A 318 -30.16 -3.15 -18.41
CA PHE A 318 -30.77 -3.92 -19.51
C PHE A 318 -29.89 -5.08 -19.98
N GLY A 319 -28.56 -4.89 -20.02
CA GLY A 319 -27.63 -5.98 -20.33
C GLY A 319 -27.71 -7.13 -19.32
N THR A 320 -27.91 -6.83 -18.04
CA THR A 320 -28.11 -7.85 -17.00
C THR A 320 -29.42 -8.59 -17.18
N ARG A 321 -30.54 -7.88 -17.40
CA ARG A 321 -31.84 -8.50 -17.69
C ARG A 321 -31.84 -9.38 -18.94
N LYS A 322 -31.19 -8.94 -20.02
CA LYS A 322 -31.05 -9.74 -21.25
C LYS A 322 -30.26 -11.04 -20.99
N ARG A 323 -29.20 -11.00 -20.19
CA ARG A 323 -28.45 -12.21 -19.80
C ARG A 323 -29.29 -13.17 -18.97
N GLU A 324 -30.06 -12.66 -18.02
CA GLU A 324 -31.00 -13.46 -17.22
C GLU A 324 -32.07 -14.12 -18.10
N ALA A 325 -32.66 -13.35 -19.02
CA ALA A 325 -33.63 -13.85 -19.99
C ALA A 325 -33.06 -14.96 -20.88
N LEU A 326 -31.83 -14.78 -21.40
CA LEU A 326 -31.11 -15.79 -22.18
C LEU A 326 -30.82 -17.05 -21.36
N LYS A 327 -30.39 -16.89 -20.11
CA LYS A 327 -30.13 -18.02 -19.20
C LYS A 327 -31.42 -18.80 -18.93
N ALA A 328 -32.52 -18.11 -18.61
CA ALA A 328 -33.82 -18.73 -18.38
C ALA A 328 -34.35 -19.45 -19.63
N ARG A 329 -34.11 -18.89 -20.82
CA ARG A 329 -34.42 -19.56 -22.10
C ARG A 329 -33.60 -20.83 -22.27
N ALA A 330 -32.28 -20.76 -22.07
CA ALA A 330 -31.41 -21.93 -22.19
C ALA A 330 -31.76 -23.04 -21.18
N GLU A 331 -32.12 -22.68 -19.95
CA GLU A 331 -32.59 -23.63 -18.93
C GLU A 331 -33.92 -24.28 -19.32
N ARG A 332 -34.85 -23.51 -19.92
CA ARG A 332 -36.12 -24.02 -20.44
C ARG A 332 -35.91 -24.99 -21.60
N ASP A 333 -35.07 -24.61 -22.56
CA ASP A 333 -34.74 -25.42 -23.74
C ASP A 333 -34.08 -26.74 -23.32
N ARG A 334 -33.19 -26.67 -22.31
CA ARG A 334 -32.60 -27.86 -21.68
C ARG A 334 -33.66 -28.73 -21.01
N ALA A 335 -34.57 -28.15 -20.23
CA ALA A 335 -35.63 -28.92 -19.56
C ALA A 335 -36.57 -29.63 -20.56
N VAL A 336 -36.88 -29.00 -21.70
CA VAL A 336 -37.64 -29.63 -22.79
C VAL A 336 -36.85 -30.77 -23.42
N THR A 337 -35.56 -30.54 -23.69
CA THR A 337 -34.67 -31.57 -24.26
C THR A 337 -34.56 -32.77 -23.32
N ASP A 338 -34.33 -32.52 -22.03
CA ASP A 338 -34.26 -33.56 -20.99
C ASP A 338 -35.59 -34.32 -20.86
N TRP A 339 -36.74 -33.64 -20.96
CA TRP A 339 -38.06 -34.29 -20.97
C TRP A 339 -38.27 -35.18 -22.20
N LEU A 340 -37.94 -34.68 -23.39
CA LEU A 340 -38.06 -35.42 -24.64
C LEU A 340 -37.14 -36.64 -24.69
N ALA A 341 -36.01 -36.58 -23.97
CA ALA A 341 -35.07 -37.69 -23.83
C ALA A 341 -35.54 -38.77 -22.83
N GLN A 342 -36.51 -38.49 -21.96
CA GLN A 342 -37.04 -39.49 -21.04
C GLN A 342 -37.87 -40.54 -21.79
N PRO A 343 -37.67 -41.84 -21.54
CA PRO A 343 -38.49 -42.87 -22.16
C PRO A 343 -39.95 -42.75 -21.71
N ALA A 344 -40.87 -43.05 -22.63
CA ALA A 344 -42.28 -43.20 -22.33
C ALA A 344 -42.52 -44.44 -21.42
N PRO A 345 -43.70 -44.57 -20.78
CA PRO A 345 -43.98 -45.69 -19.87
C PRO A 345 -43.86 -47.10 -20.48
N ASP A 346 -43.90 -47.20 -21.81
CA ASP A 346 -43.72 -48.44 -22.58
C ASP A 346 -42.25 -48.70 -22.97
N GLY A 347 -41.31 -47.84 -22.55
CA GLY A 347 -39.90 -47.92 -22.87
C GLY A 347 -39.50 -47.29 -24.21
N GLY A 348 -40.46 -46.77 -24.99
CA GLY A 348 -40.21 -46.08 -26.26
C GLY A 348 -39.82 -44.60 -26.10
N PRO A 349 -39.57 -43.88 -27.21
CA PRO A 349 -39.36 -42.43 -27.19
C PRO A 349 -40.54 -41.66 -26.58
N GLN A 350 -40.29 -40.49 -25.99
CA GLN A 350 -41.36 -39.68 -25.39
C GLN A 350 -42.41 -39.28 -26.44
N THR A 351 -43.69 -39.59 -26.18
CA THR A 351 -44.84 -39.21 -27.02
C THR A 351 -45.80 -38.27 -26.32
N ARG A 352 -45.62 -38.04 -25.01
CA ARG A 352 -46.46 -37.14 -24.22
C ARG A 352 -45.81 -35.76 -24.12
N ARG A 353 -46.66 -34.73 -24.18
CA ARG A 353 -46.24 -33.35 -23.92
C ARG A 353 -45.57 -33.22 -22.54
N PRO A 354 -44.60 -32.29 -22.41
CA PRO A 354 -44.05 -31.89 -21.12
C PRO A 354 -45.10 -31.66 -20.03
N PRO A 355 -44.75 -31.81 -18.73
CA PRO A 355 -45.62 -31.43 -17.63
C PRO A 355 -46.15 -30.00 -17.82
N LEU A 356 -47.40 -29.76 -17.41
CA LEU A 356 -48.07 -28.48 -17.66
C LEU A 356 -47.25 -27.27 -17.21
N THR A 357 -46.52 -27.40 -16.10
CA THR A 357 -45.63 -26.36 -15.55
C THR A 357 -44.45 -25.98 -16.45
N LEU A 358 -43.96 -26.90 -17.28
CA LEU A 358 -42.94 -26.65 -18.30
C LEU A 358 -43.62 -26.21 -19.61
N TRP A 359 -44.71 -26.85 -19.99
CA TRP A 359 -45.44 -26.56 -21.22
C TRP A 359 -45.96 -25.12 -21.28
N THR A 360 -46.53 -24.60 -20.19
CA THR A 360 -47.05 -23.22 -20.15
C THR A 360 -45.94 -22.16 -20.16
N LYS A 361 -44.67 -22.55 -19.97
CA LYS A 361 -43.52 -21.64 -20.10
C LYS A 361 -42.98 -21.57 -21.52
N LEU A 362 -43.37 -22.49 -22.40
CA LEU A 362 -42.96 -22.50 -23.79
C LEU A 362 -43.77 -21.48 -24.58
N ASP A 363 -43.10 -20.73 -25.44
CA ASP A 363 -43.79 -19.87 -26.40
C ASP A 363 -44.49 -20.72 -27.49
N PRO A 364 -45.42 -20.13 -28.28
CA PRO A 364 -46.16 -20.89 -29.30
C PRO A 364 -45.28 -21.57 -30.34
N GLN A 365 -44.09 -21.03 -30.63
CA GLN A 365 -43.16 -21.67 -31.56
C GLN A 365 -42.50 -22.89 -30.92
N GLN A 366 -41.98 -22.75 -29.70
CA GLN A 366 -41.40 -23.86 -28.94
C GLN A 366 -42.41 -24.98 -28.68
N GLN A 367 -43.68 -24.65 -28.42
CA GLN A 367 -44.75 -25.65 -28.31
C GLN A 367 -44.95 -26.40 -29.63
N ARG A 368 -44.99 -25.70 -30.77
CA ARG A 368 -45.10 -26.35 -32.09
C ARG A 368 -43.90 -27.23 -32.42
N GLU A 369 -42.68 -26.76 -32.14
CA GLU A 369 -41.46 -27.53 -32.34
C GLU A 369 -41.46 -28.80 -31.48
N THR A 370 -41.87 -28.70 -30.22
CA THR A 370 -42.00 -29.85 -29.32
C THR A 370 -43.08 -30.82 -29.82
N ASP A 371 -44.25 -30.32 -30.26
CA ASP A 371 -45.31 -31.15 -30.83
C ASP A 371 -44.87 -31.89 -32.10
N ILE A 372 -44.06 -31.24 -32.96
CA ILE A 372 -43.48 -31.89 -34.15
C ILE A 372 -42.59 -33.06 -33.75
N VAL A 373 -41.72 -32.89 -32.74
CA VAL A 373 -40.86 -33.97 -32.24
C VAL A 373 -41.69 -35.12 -31.65
N LEU A 374 -42.72 -34.80 -30.86
CA LEU A 374 -43.61 -35.82 -30.28
C LEU A 374 -44.38 -36.60 -31.36
N ALA A 375 -44.85 -35.92 -32.42
CA ALA A 375 -45.52 -36.55 -33.55
C ALA A 375 -44.56 -37.47 -34.34
N GLN A 376 -43.31 -37.06 -34.53
CA GLN A 376 -42.26 -37.90 -35.13
C GLN A 376 -41.98 -39.14 -34.28
N ASN A 377 -41.89 -38.99 -32.96
CA ASN A 377 -41.71 -40.10 -32.02
C ASN A 377 -42.89 -41.09 -32.07
N ALA A 378 -44.12 -40.60 -32.17
CA ALA A 378 -45.32 -41.44 -32.29
C ALA A 378 -45.40 -42.19 -33.64
N GLY A 379 -44.78 -41.65 -34.70
CA GLY A 379 -44.73 -42.27 -36.03
C GLY A 379 -43.75 -43.44 -36.17
N GLY A 380 -42.98 -43.77 -35.13
CA GLY A 380 -42.11 -44.95 -35.12
C GLY A 380 -40.92 -44.91 -36.10
N SER A 381 -40.38 -43.72 -36.39
CA SER A 381 -39.26 -43.59 -37.33
C SER A 381 -37.99 -44.30 -36.79
N PRO A 382 -37.39 -45.24 -37.54
CA PRO A 382 -36.31 -46.11 -37.05
C PRO A 382 -34.97 -45.42 -36.75
N ASP A 383 -34.81 -44.13 -37.06
CA ASP A 383 -33.56 -43.38 -36.85
C ASP A 383 -33.34 -42.87 -35.41
N ALA A 384 -34.31 -43.05 -34.50
CA ALA A 384 -34.23 -42.57 -33.12
C ALA A 384 -33.24 -43.36 -32.24
N GLU A 385 -33.03 -44.65 -32.53
CA GLU A 385 -32.17 -45.55 -31.74
C GLU A 385 -30.67 -45.21 -31.85
N HIS A 386 -30.25 -44.54 -32.92
CA HIS A 386 -28.86 -44.16 -33.14
C HIS A 386 -28.43 -42.85 -32.45
N ARG A 387 -29.36 -41.97 -32.06
CA ARG A 387 -29.03 -40.68 -31.41
C ARG A 387 -28.91 -40.77 -29.87
N ALA A 388 -29.62 -41.70 -29.22
CA ALA A 388 -29.64 -41.80 -27.76
C ALA A 388 -28.32 -42.30 -27.13
N LYS A 389 -27.39 -42.85 -27.91
CA LYS A 389 -26.10 -43.38 -27.41
C LYS A 389 -24.93 -42.38 -27.43
N ALA A 390 -25.11 -41.16 -27.94
CA ALA A 390 -24.00 -40.24 -28.16
C ALA A 390 -23.69 -39.27 -27.00
N ASP A 391 -24.63 -38.99 -26.07
CA ASP A 391 -24.51 -37.85 -25.15
C ASP A 391 -24.29 -38.17 -23.65
N SER A 392 -24.12 -39.43 -23.25
CA SER A 392 -24.07 -39.82 -21.82
C SER A 392 -22.69 -39.78 -21.12
N ARG A 393 -21.77 -38.86 -21.46
CA ARG A 393 -20.47 -38.78 -20.74
C ARG A 393 -20.08 -37.36 -20.32
N ARG A 394 -20.48 -36.96 -19.11
CA ARG A 394 -19.76 -35.99 -18.27
C ARG A 394 -19.91 -36.34 -16.79
N GLY A 395 -18.81 -36.81 -16.18
CA GLY A 395 -18.69 -37.05 -14.76
C GLY A 395 -18.05 -35.87 -14.04
N THR A 396 -18.52 -35.62 -12.81
CA THR A 396 -18.00 -34.70 -11.79
C THR A 396 -16.99 -35.40 -10.88
N ALA A 397 -16.02 -34.67 -10.31
CA ALA A 397 -15.13 -35.14 -9.24
C ALA A 397 -15.05 -34.12 -8.07
N PRO A 398 -14.89 -34.55 -6.80
CA PRO A 398 -14.89 -33.69 -5.61
C PRO A 398 -13.48 -33.35 -5.06
N ASN A 399 -13.43 -32.39 -4.12
CA ASN A 399 -12.28 -31.62 -3.62
C ASN A 399 -11.69 -32.16 -2.28
N VAL A 400 -10.38 -32.05 -2.04
CA VAL A 400 -9.67 -32.23 -0.75
C VAL A 400 -8.55 -31.17 -0.64
N GLU A 401 -8.45 -30.47 0.50
CA GLU A 401 -7.49 -29.36 0.71
C GLU A 401 -6.05 -29.80 1.11
N PRO A 402 -4.99 -29.06 0.69
CA PRO A 402 -3.57 -29.40 0.91
C PRO A 402 -2.87 -28.64 2.07
N PRO A 403 -1.71 -29.14 2.55
CA PRO A 403 -0.99 -28.61 3.72
C PRO A 403 -0.09 -27.37 3.44
N PRO A 404 0.29 -26.63 4.51
CA PRO A 404 1.04 -25.36 4.42
C PRO A 404 2.43 -25.44 3.75
N GLY A 405 2.72 -24.48 2.85
CA GLY A 405 4.00 -24.33 2.14
C GLY A 405 4.10 -25.05 0.78
N SER A 406 3.06 -25.75 0.34
CA SER A 406 2.98 -26.36 -0.99
C SER A 406 2.62 -25.33 -2.09
N PRO A 407 2.89 -25.59 -3.38
CA PRO A 407 2.42 -24.75 -4.49
C PRO A 407 0.90 -24.52 -4.48
N ASP A 408 0.14 -25.46 -3.91
CA ASP A 408 -1.30 -25.38 -3.76
C ASP A 408 -1.71 -24.60 -2.48
N TYR A 409 -0.88 -24.58 -1.43
CA TYR A 409 -1.00 -23.61 -0.34
C TYR A 409 -0.68 -22.18 -0.82
N GLU A 410 0.39 -21.96 -1.59
CA GLU A 410 0.70 -20.68 -2.24
C GLU A 410 -0.39 -20.24 -3.26
N ARG A 411 -1.16 -21.20 -3.78
CA ARG A 411 -2.35 -20.95 -4.60
C ARG A 411 -3.54 -20.54 -3.72
N ALA A 412 -3.75 -21.22 -2.59
CA ALA A 412 -4.74 -20.84 -1.57
C ALA A 412 -4.44 -19.47 -0.92
N THR A 413 -3.16 -19.12 -0.70
CA THR A 413 -2.77 -17.77 -0.24
C THR A 413 -3.02 -16.70 -1.30
N ARG A 414 -2.96 -17.07 -2.60
CA ARG A 414 -3.39 -16.20 -3.72
C ARG A 414 -4.91 -16.10 -3.86
N GLU A 415 -5.67 -17.08 -3.38
CA GLU A 415 -7.14 -17.03 -3.28
C GLU A 415 -7.63 -16.08 -2.17
N LEU A 416 -6.77 -15.78 -1.17
CA LEU A 416 -7.03 -14.76 -0.13
C LEU A 416 -6.82 -13.32 -0.61
N LEU A 417 -6.29 -13.10 -1.82
CA LEU A 417 -6.21 -11.76 -2.40
C LEU A 417 -7.62 -11.20 -2.64
N PRO A 418 -7.81 -9.87 -2.47
CA PRO A 418 -9.07 -9.24 -2.82
C PRO A 418 -9.38 -9.49 -4.30
N GLU A 419 -10.60 -9.95 -4.58
CA GLU A 419 -11.09 -10.09 -5.94
C GLU A 419 -11.60 -8.75 -6.43
N VAL A 420 -11.11 -8.32 -7.58
CA VAL A 420 -11.61 -7.12 -8.26
C VAL A 420 -12.42 -7.60 -9.45
N ALA A 421 -13.75 -7.50 -9.36
CA ALA A 421 -14.65 -8.03 -10.40
C ALA A 421 -15.05 -6.97 -11.45
N ASP A 422 -14.84 -5.68 -11.15
CA ASP A 422 -15.31 -4.56 -11.94
C ASP A 422 -14.29 -3.42 -12.06
N PRO A 423 -14.45 -2.52 -13.06
CA PRO A 423 -13.47 -1.47 -13.36
C PRO A 423 -13.34 -0.39 -12.27
N PHE A 424 -14.40 -0.13 -11.50
CA PHE A 424 -14.41 0.90 -10.47
C PHE A 424 -13.70 0.42 -9.22
N SER A 425 -13.89 -0.85 -8.85
CA SER A 425 -13.09 -1.49 -7.80
C SER A 425 -11.59 -1.48 -8.15
N GLY A 426 -11.26 -1.67 -9.43
CA GLY A 426 -9.87 -1.56 -9.91
C GLY A 426 -9.29 -0.14 -9.79
N LEU A 427 -10.09 0.87 -10.10
CA LEU A 427 -9.73 2.28 -9.93
C LEU A 427 -9.59 2.66 -8.45
N ALA A 428 -10.55 2.27 -7.61
CA ALA A 428 -10.48 2.51 -6.17
C ALA A 428 -9.24 1.86 -5.55
N HIS A 429 -8.89 0.65 -5.97
CA HIS A 429 -7.67 -0.02 -5.50
C HIS A 429 -6.39 0.65 -6.01
N TRP A 430 -6.40 1.24 -7.20
CA TRP A 430 -5.25 2.00 -7.74
C TRP A 430 -4.97 3.28 -6.93
N LEU A 431 -6.04 3.92 -6.45
CA LEU A 431 -5.96 5.14 -5.64
C LEU A 431 -5.65 4.84 -4.18
N PHE A 432 -6.31 3.85 -3.59
CA PHE A 432 -6.31 3.64 -2.14
C PHE A 432 -5.67 2.33 -1.68
N GLY A 433 -5.47 1.38 -2.59
CA GLY A 433 -4.98 0.01 -2.31
C GLY A 433 -3.47 -0.08 -2.07
N ARG A 434 -2.75 1.04 -2.04
CA ARG A 434 -1.31 1.15 -1.68
C ARG A 434 -0.35 0.31 -2.53
N GLY A 435 -0.79 -0.18 -3.69
CA GLY A 435 -0.01 -1.04 -4.58
C GLY A 435 -0.11 -2.54 -4.24
N GLU A 436 -0.98 -2.93 -3.31
CA GLU A 436 -1.20 -4.33 -2.94
C GLU A 436 -1.74 -5.13 -4.15
N PRO A 437 -1.30 -6.37 -4.36
CA PRO A 437 -1.78 -7.17 -5.47
C PRO A 437 -3.25 -7.58 -5.30
N VAL A 438 -3.92 -7.84 -6.41
CA VAL A 438 -5.32 -8.33 -6.44
C VAL A 438 -5.45 -9.53 -7.38
N ARG A 439 -6.60 -10.20 -7.34
CA ARG A 439 -6.91 -11.31 -8.26
C ARG A 439 -8.04 -10.99 -9.24
N TYR A 440 -7.92 -11.53 -10.45
CA TYR A 440 -8.93 -11.54 -11.51
C TYR A 440 -9.12 -12.95 -12.05
N ARG A 441 -10.34 -13.34 -12.39
CA ARG A 441 -10.60 -14.71 -12.87
C ARG A 441 -10.37 -14.81 -14.37
N PHE A 442 -9.57 -15.79 -14.79
CA PHE A 442 -9.36 -16.11 -16.21
C PHE A 442 -10.66 -16.57 -16.88
N ASP A 443 -11.58 -17.17 -16.12
CA ASP A 443 -12.93 -17.52 -16.59
C ASP A 443 -13.70 -16.31 -17.11
N ASP A 444 -13.48 -15.13 -16.53
CA ASP A 444 -14.17 -13.91 -16.91
C ASP A 444 -13.64 -13.29 -18.19
N ILE A 445 -12.48 -13.75 -18.70
CA ILE A 445 -11.88 -13.30 -19.95
C ILE A 445 -12.42 -14.12 -21.11
N ASP A 446 -13.03 -13.47 -22.11
CA ASP A 446 -13.48 -14.16 -23.31
C ASP A 446 -12.30 -14.52 -24.23
N THR A 447 -11.92 -15.79 -24.23
CA THR A 447 -10.86 -16.36 -25.09
C THR A 447 -11.42 -17.20 -26.24
N SER A 448 -12.72 -17.07 -26.56
CA SER A 448 -13.41 -17.90 -27.56
C SER A 448 -12.85 -17.75 -28.99
N SER A 449 -12.13 -16.65 -29.27
CA SER A 449 -11.44 -16.38 -30.54
C SER A 449 -10.00 -16.91 -30.59
N VAL A 450 -9.48 -17.39 -29.47
CA VAL A 450 -8.10 -17.90 -29.38
C VAL A 450 -8.03 -19.28 -30.02
N ARG A 451 -7.00 -19.48 -30.85
CA ARG A 451 -6.73 -20.75 -31.53
C ARG A 451 -5.26 -21.13 -31.32
N PRO A 452 -4.92 -22.42 -31.12
CA PRO A 452 -3.52 -22.85 -30.92
C PRO A 452 -2.59 -22.39 -32.06
N GLU A 453 -3.09 -22.33 -33.29
CA GLU A 453 -2.36 -21.91 -34.49
C GLU A 453 -2.00 -20.42 -34.49
N GLN A 454 -2.49 -19.64 -33.53
CA GLN A 454 -2.08 -18.24 -33.36
C GLN A 454 -0.80 -18.10 -32.53
N PHE A 455 -0.30 -19.20 -31.95
CA PHE A 455 0.98 -19.21 -31.23
C PHE A 455 2.12 -19.54 -32.19
N SER A 456 3.18 -18.74 -32.14
CA SER A 456 4.31 -18.82 -33.07
C SER A 456 4.99 -20.19 -33.08
N GLU A 457 5.07 -20.86 -31.93
CA GLU A 457 5.65 -22.20 -31.82
C GLU A 457 4.84 -23.25 -32.59
N VAL A 458 3.51 -23.20 -32.49
CA VAL A 458 2.62 -24.10 -33.24
C VAL A 458 2.76 -23.83 -34.73
N GLN A 459 2.74 -22.56 -35.16
CA GLN A 459 2.92 -22.19 -36.57
C GLN A 459 4.26 -22.68 -37.11
N ARG A 460 5.35 -22.49 -36.36
CA ARG A 460 6.68 -22.95 -36.75
C ARG A 460 6.70 -24.45 -37.01
N ILE A 461 6.17 -25.25 -36.08
CA ILE A 461 6.14 -26.71 -36.21
C ILE A 461 5.27 -27.17 -37.38
N LEU A 462 4.10 -26.55 -37.55
CA LEU A 462 3.22 -26.86 -38.69
C LEU A 462 3.91 -26.54 -40.02
N ASN A 463 4.56 -25.37 -40.14
CA ASN A 463 5.28 -24.94 -41.35
C ASN A 463 6.53 -25.79 -41.63
N GLU A 464 7.21 -26.30 -40.62
CA GLU A 464 8.32 -27.27 -40.80
C GLU A 464 7.82 -28.59 -41.38
N GLY A 465 6.55 -28.94 -41.17
CA GLY A 465 5.90 -30.10 -41.77
C GLY A 465 6.47 -31.45 -41.34
N LYS A 466 7.32 -31.48 -40.30
CA LYS A 466 7.97 -32.70 -39.81
C LYS A 466 7.00 -33.47 -38.90
N PRO A 467 6.61 -34.70 -39.23
CA PRO A 467 5.76 -35.50 -38.36
C PRO A 467 6.42 -35.75 -37.00
N GLY A 468 5.64 -35.71 -35.92
CA GLY A 468 6.15 -35.86 -34.57
C GLY A 468 5.14 -35.44 -33.49
N THR A 469 5.54 -35.67 -32.24
CA THR A 469 4.82 -35.15 -31.06
C THR A 469 5.69 -34.07 -30.42
N TYR A 470 5.10 -32.90 -30.19
CA TYR A 470 5.78 -31.71 -29.71
C TYR A 470 5.11 -31.22 -28.43
N LYS A 471 5.91 -30.94 -27.41
CA LYS A 471 5.47 -30.15 -26.27
C LYS A 471 5.46 -28.69 -26.68
N ILE A 472 4.36 -27.99 -26.41
CA ILE A 472 4.19 -26.59 -26.76
C ILE A 472 4.10 -25.78 -25.47
N GLU A 473 4.93 -24.75 -25.37
CA GLU A 473 4.90 -23.75 -24.31
C GLU A 473 5.04 -22.38 -24.96
N GLY A 474 3.89 -21.73 -25.20
CA GLY A 474 3.83 -20.50 -25.98
C GLY A 474 3.18 -19.36 -25.21
N THR A 475 3.59 -18.14 -25.53
CA THR A 475 2.90 -16.92 -25.08
C THR A 475 2.48 -16.06 -26.25
N LYS A 476 1.38 -15.31 -26.11
CA LYS A 476 0.99 -14.27 -27.08
C LYS A 476 0.33 -13.08 -26.38
N PRO A 477 0.51 -11.86 -26.91
CA PRO A 477 -0.33 -10.74 -26.51
C PRO A 477 -1.79 -11.01 -26.91
N PHE A 478 -2.72 -10.54 -26.08
CA PHE A 478 -4.15 -10.70 -26.29
C PHE A 478 -4.94 -9.52 -25.73
N TRP A 479 -5.88 -9.03 -26.52
CA TRP A 479 -6.83 -8.02 -26.08
C TRP A 479 -8.04 -8.69 -25.44
N ALA A 480 -8.20 -8.53 -24.13
CA ALA A 480 -9.30 -9.08 -23.34
C ALA A 480 -10.61 -8.28 -23.45
N GLY A 481 -10.68 -7.28 -24.34
CA GLY A 481 -11.76 -6.29 -24.35
C GLY A 481 -13.10 -6.73 -24.95
N ASN A 482 -13.31 -8.02 -25.19
CA ASN A 482 -14.61 -8.54 -25.64
C ASN A 482 -15.70 -8.46 -24.56
N ARG A 483 -15.31 -8.38 -23.27
CA ARG A 483 -16.22 -8.15 -22.15
C ARG A 483 -15.92 -6.80 -21.51
N PHE A 484 -16.98 -6.11 -21.06
CA PHE A 484 -16.87 -4.80 -20.40
C PHE A 484 -15.81 -4.82 -19.29
N ASN A 485 -15.98 -5.65 -18.25
CA ASN A 485 -15.06 -5.67 -17.11
C ASN A 485 -13.62 -5.98 -17.52
N SER A 486 -13.40 -6.97 -18.39
CA SER A 486 -12.06 -7.36 -18.85
C SER A 486 -11.41 -6.28 -19.74
N ARG A 487 -12.20 -5.56 -20.55
CA ARG A 487 -11.74 -4.42 -21.35
C ARG A 487 -11.13 -3.32 -20.49
N PHE A 488 -11.80 -2.99 -19.40
CA PHE A 488 -11.45 -1.84 -18.58
C PHE A 488 -10.48 -2.16 -17.47
N PHE A 489 -10.47 -3.41 -17.00
CA PHE A 489 -9.66 -3.80 -15.86
C PHE A 489 -8.31 -4.40 -16.27
N VAL A 490 -8.28 -5.38 -17.20
CA VAL A 490 -7.03 -6.07 -17.60
C VAL A 490 -6.61 -5.78 -19.04
N GLY A 491 -7.51 -5.30 -19.89
CA GLY A 491 -7.24 -4.86 -21.26
C GLY A 491 -6.28 -5.74 -22.06
N ASN A 492 -5.06 -5.26 -22.30
CA ASN A 492 -4.04 -6.03 -23.02
C ASN A 492 -3.26 -6.94 -22.06
N ILE A 493 -3.48 -8.24 -22.16
CA ILE A 493 -2.83 -9.26 -21.34
C ILE A 493 -1.88 -10.12 -22.17
N THR A 494 -1.06 -10.93 -21.50
CA THR A 494 -0.29 -12.00 -22.13
C THR A 494 -0.89 -13.36 -21.82
N LEU A 495 -1.41 -14.03 -22.85
CA LEU A 495 -1.86 -15.42 -22.73
C LEU A 495 -0.66 -16.36 -22.71
N LYS A 496 -0.78 -17.44 -21.94
CA LYS A 496 0.14 -18.57 -21.92
C LYS A 496 -0.62 -19.83 -22.36
N MET A 497 -0.01 -20.63 -23.21
CA MET A 497 -0.54 -21.91 -23.67
C MET A 497 0.46 -23.02 -23.38
N ASP A 498 0.00 -24.08 -22.73
CA ASP A 498 0.77 -25.28 -22.43
C ASP A 498 0.02 -26.49 -23.00
N GLY A 499 0.67 -27.31 -23.83
CA GLY A 499 -0.03 -28.45 -24.44
C GLY A 499 0.85 -29.36 -25.28
N LYS A 500 0.17 -30.25 -26.01
CA LYS A 500 0.78 -31.24 -26.88
C LYS A 500 0.23 -31.09 -28.29
N LEU A 501 1.13 -30.92 -29.26
CA LEU A 501 0.84 -30.95 -30.69
C LEU A 501 1.31 -32.29 -31.26
N VAL A 502 0.44 -32.98 -31.99
CA VAL A 502 0.77 -34.19 -32.75
C VAL A 502 0.58 -33.86 -34.23
N LEU A 503 1.64 -33.95 -35.02
CA LEU A 503 1.62 -33.80 -36.48
C LEU A 503 1.91 -35.17 -37.12
N ARG A 504 1.00 -35.66 -37.95
CA ARG A 504 1.08 -36.98 -38.61
C ARG A 504 1.72 -36.88 -39.99
N GLU A 505 2.15 -38.03 -40.53
CA GLU A 505 2.79 -38.13 -41.85
C GLU A 505 1.91 -37.62 -43.01
N ASP A 506 0.59 -37.77 -42.87
CA ASP A 506 -0.41 -37.32 -43.84
C ASP A 506 -0.68 -35.80 -43.78
N GLY A 507 0.04 -35.07 -42.92
CA GLY A 507 -0.12 -33.64 -42.69
C GLY A 507 -1.28 -33.28 -41.76
N SER A 508 -2.03 -34.26 -41.23
CA SER A 508 -3.05 -33.98 -40.21
C SER A 508 -2.39 -33.67 -38.87
N TYR A 509 -2.98 -32.75 -38.10
CA TYR A 509 -2.51 -32.42 -36.76
C TYR A 509 -3.65 -32.35 -35.75
N SER A 510 -3.29 -32.55 -34.48
CA SER A 510 -4.16 -32.32 -33.33
C SER A 510 -3.37 -31.66 -32.20
N PHE A 511 -3.95 -30.63 -31.60
CA PHE A 511 -3.47 -29.96 -30.41
C PHE A 511 -4.45 -30.19 -29.25
N GLU A 512 -3.91 -30.51 -28.08
CA GLU A 512 -4.65 -30.56 -26.81
C GLU A 512 -3.81 -29.89 -25.72
N GLY A 513 -4.40 -28.95 -24.99
CA GLY A 513 -3.70 -28.22 -23.96
C GLY A 513 -4.59 -27.32 -23.12
N LYS A 514 -3.95 -26.37 -22.45
CA LYS A 514 -4.56 -25.41 -21.55
C LYS A 514 -4.11 -24.01 -21.91
N LEU A 515 -5.00 -23.06 -21.70
CA LEU A 515 -4.78 -21.64 -21.88
C LEU A 515 -4.93 -20.96 -20.52
N SER A 516 -3.98 -20.10 -20.16
CA SER A 516 -4.03 -19.23 -18.99
C SER A 516 -3.50 -17.84 -19.35
N ALA A 517 -3.36 -16.95 -18.37
CA ALA A 517 -2.70 -15.66 -18.54
C ALA A 517 -1.57 -15.48 -17.52
N LEU A 518 -0.57 -14.70 -17.90
CA LEU A 518 0.44 -14.22 -16.97
C LEU A 518 -0.14 -13.11 -16.08
N PRO A 519 0.45 -12.84 -14.90
CA PRO A 519 0.10 -11.67 -14.11
C PRO A 519 0.26 -10.40 -14.95
N ASP A 520 -0.70 -9.49 -14.81
CA ASP A 520 -0.69 -8.21 -15.48
C ASP A 520 -0.43 -7.08 -14.47
N ARG A 521 -0.07 -5.89 -14.97
CA ARG A 521 0.10 -4.72 -14.13
C ARG A 521 -0.97 -3.70 -14.45
N TYR A 522 -1.85 -3.46 -13.48
CA TYR A 522 -2.85 -2.41 -13.61
C TYR A 522 -2.16 -1.05 -13.62
N ARG A 523 -2.37 -0.30 -14.71
CA ARG A 523 -1.88 1.07 -14.89
C ARG A 523 -2.98 1.88 -15.56
N MET A 524 -3.42 2.95 -14.92
CA MET A 524 -4.39 3.89 -15.50
C MET A 524 -3.66 4.79 -16.51
N TYR A 525 -3.41 4.30 -17.73
CA TYR A 525 -2.89 5.15 -18.82
C TYR A 525 -4.04 5.67 -19.69
N GLY A 526 -4.07 6.99 -19.92
CA GLY A 526 -4.99 7.62 -20.89
C GLY A 526 -4.78 7.18 -22.35
N GLY A 527 -3.66 6.52 -22.69
CA GLY A 527 -3.30 6.18 -24.07
C GLY A 527 -3.42 4.72 -24.51
N SER A 528 -3.38 3.73 -23.61
CA SER A 528 -3.27 2.30 -24.01
C SER A 528 -4.57 1.50 -23.91
N HIS A 529 -5.63 2.09 -23.34
CA HIS A 529 -6.91 1.39 -23.11
C HIS A 529 -8.15 2.15 -23.61
N ARG A 530 -8.04 3.38 -24.14
CA ARG A 530 -9.17 4.32 -24.10
C ARG A 530 -9.22 5.27 -25.31
N LYS A 531 -9.83 4.83 -26.41
CA LYS A 531 -10.45 5.79 -27.37
C LYS A 531 -11.95 6.01 -27.09
N GLU A 532 -12.56 5.12 -26.31
CA GLU A 532 -14.01 5.06 -26.05
C GLU A 532 -14.35 5.23 -24.57
N ILE A 533 -13.40 5.68 -23.76
CA ILE A 533 -13.76 6.13 -22.42
C ILE A 533 -13.97 7.61 -22.53
N ASP A 534 -15.20 8.02 -22.23
CA ASP A 534 -15.57 9.40 -21.98
C ASP A 534 -14.42 10.09 -21.27
N GLU A 535 -14.05 11.26 -21.80
CA GLU A 535 -12.98 12.10 -21.27
C GLU A 535 -13.08 12.27 -19.75
N ASP A 536 -14.28 12.14 -19.16
CA ASP A 536 -14.55 12.29 -17.73
C ASP A 536 -13.89 11.22 -16.85
N VAL A 537 -13.92 9.92 -17.16
CA VAL A 537 -13.25 8.90 -16.28
C VAL A 537 -11.72 8.97 -16.43
N THR A 538 -11.24 9.36 -17.61
CA THR A 538 -9.81 9.61 -17.83
C THR A 538 -9.37 10.89 -17.13
N ARG A 539 -10.17 11.96 -17.15
CA ARG A 539 -9.94 13.22 -16.42
C ARG A 539 -10.06 13.04 -14.91
N ILE A 540 -11.01 12.23 -14.43
CA ILE A 540 -11.15 11.82 -13.03
C ILE A 540 -9.95 10.95 -12.63
N GLY A 541 -9.51 10.02 -13.48
CA GLY A 541 -8.31 9.21 -13.25
C GLY A 541 -7.01 10.00 -13.25
N GLU A 542 -6.87 11.02 -14.09
CA GLU A 542 -5.72 11.93 -14.16
C GLU A 542 -5.74 12.94 -12.99
N ALA A 543 -6.90 13.50 -12.67
CA ALA A 543 -7.09 14.38 -11.51
C ALA A 543 -6.84 13.62 -10.20
N LEU A 544 -7.40 12.42 -10.04
CA LEU A 544 -7.17 11.56 -8.88
C LEU A 544 -5.75 10.99 -8.86
N GLY A 545 -5.15 10.71 -10.02
CA GLY A 545 -3.77 10.25 -10.15
C GLY A 545 -2.76 11.28 -9.64
N SER A 546 -3.07 12.58 -9.73
CA SER A 546 -2.25 13.66 -9.17
C SER A 546 -2.23 13.70 -7.63
N LEU A 547 -3.19 13.03 -6.97
CA LEU A 547 -3.29 12.92 -5.51
C LEU A 547 -2.37 11.82 -4.92
N GLY A 548 -1.67 11.08 -5.78
CA GLY A 548 -0.88 9.92 -5.42
C GLY A 548 -1.63 8.62 -5.71
N HIS A 549 -1.01 7.77 -6.51
CA HIS A 549 -1.53 6.46 -6.88
C HIS A 549 -0.40 5.44 -6.84
N ARG A 550 -0.76 4.15 -6.79
CA ARG A 550 0.21 3.07 -6.94
C ARG A 550 -0.33 2.03 -7.88
N ASP A 551 0.38 1.83 -8.98
CA ASP A 551 0.20 0.63 -9.80
C ASP A 551 0.30 -0.61 -8.92
N TYR A 552 -0.49 -1.62 -9.24
CA TYR A 552 -0.46 -2.90 -8.56
C TYR A 552 -0.51 -4.06 -9.56
N THR A 553 -0.16 -5.24 -9.07
CA THR A 553 -0.18 -6.47 -9.85
C THR A 553 -1.56 -7.11 -9.80
N VAL A 554 -2.09 -7.49 -10.96
CA VAL A 554 -3.30 -8.28 -11.12
C VAL A 554 -2.91 -9.71 -11.44
N PHE A 555 -3.16 -10.63 -10.51
CA PHE A 555 -3.00 -12.05 -10.76
C PHE A 555 -4.24 -12.58 -11.48
N ILE A 556 -4.08 -12.94 -12.76
CA ILE A 556 -5.15 -13.55 -13.54
C ILE A 556 -5.13 -15.06 -13.32
N LEU A 557 -6.08 -15.57 -12.54
CA LEU A 557 -6.09 -16.93 -12.03
C LEU A 557 -7.11 -17.80 -12.75
N GLY A 558 -6.72 -19.03 -13.07
CA GLY A 558 -7.55 -20.01 -13.76
C GLY A 558 -6.98 -20.40 -15.12
N GLU A 559 -7.59 -21.41 -15.72
CA GLU A 559 -7.17 -21.99 -17.00
C GLU A 559 -8.39 -22.53 -17.75
N LYS A 560 -8.35 -22.45 -19.08
CA LYS A 560 -9.38 -23.01 -19.98
C LYS A 560 -8.77 -24.11 -20.84
N PRO A 561 -9.45 -25.24 -21.06
CA PRO A 561 -8.99 -26.21 -22.04
C PRO A 561 -9.00 -25.59 -23.44
N ILE A 562 -7.98 -25.88 -24.23
CA ILE A 562 -7.91 -25.48 -25.64
C ILE A 562 -7.46 -26.67 -26.48
N SER A 563 -8.22 -26.92 -27.56
CA SER A 563 -7.96 -28.00 -28.49
C SER A 563 -8.19 -27.54 -29.91
N SER A 564 -7.45 -28.12 -30.85
CA SER A 564 -7.65 -27.90 -32.27
C SER A 564 -7.23 -29.13 -33.06
N SER A 565 -7.79 -29.28 -34.25
CA SER A 565 -7.37 -30.30 -35.21
C SER A 565 -7.53 -29.77 -36.61
N GLY A 566 -6.62 -30.13 -37.51
CA GLY A 566 -6.68 -29.70 -38.88
C GLY A 566 -5.78 -30.51 -39.79
N LYS A 567 -5.67 -30.07 -41.04
CA LYS A 567 -4.72 -30.61 -42.00
C LYS A 567 -3.86 -29.48 -42.53
N HIS A 568 -2.56 -29.61 -42.38
CA HIS A 568 -1.61 -28.69 -42.97
C HIS A 568 -1.51 -29.03 -44.47
N ALA A 569 -1.93 -28.11 -45.33
CA ALA A 569 -1.68 -28.22 -46.76
C ALA A 569 -0.18 -27.97 -46.99
N ARG A 570 0.51 -28.95 -47.58
CA ARG A 570 1.90 -28.76 -48.04
C ARG A 570 1.98 -27.71 -49.14
#